data_AF-A0A958XW49-F1
#
_entry.id   AF-A0A958XW49-F1
#
_cell.length_a   1.000
_cell.length_b   1.000
_cell.length_c   1.000
_cell.angle_alpha   90.00
_cell.angle_beta   90.00
_cell.angle_gamma   90.00
#
_symmetry.space_group_name_H-M   'P 1'
#
loop_
_entity.id
_entity.type
_entity.pdbx_description
1 polymer ?
#
loop_
_entity_poly.entity_id
_entity_poly.type
_entity_poly.pdbx_seq_one_letter_code
_entity_poly.pdbx_strand_id
1 'polypeptide(L)'
;MQEHNESDVILRLTALWAFSESALGGVMHALKIPFTGLLVGGFAVLSIGMIAHVSHRRAGAVLRATMLVVLVKAVVSPHSPPTAYLAVGFQGLSGALILCYMRPHALAALLFGFLAILESALQKILVLFLLFGKPLFEAFDLFTADVLEKFGIRSDISWSLAAAWTYISLYGCWGLMLGYWITGLPGQLDGRSAEYSQLAFRDAPPKISTEKKKGKKWLFTVFVLLFMVLTFLLTGEKASGARKAIYAVLRTLAVLSVWLFLFQPLVQWLIRR
;
A
#
# COMPACT_ATOMS: atom_id res chain seq x y z
N MET A 1 9.30 -13.03 -24.35
CA MET A 1 7.85 -12.73 -24.15
C MET A 1 7.42 -12.83 -22.69
N GLN A 2 7.92 -13.79 -21.90
CA GLN A 2 7.58 -13.93 -20.47
C GLN A 2 8.05 -12.75 -19.58
N GLU A 3 9.27 -12.21 -19.78
CA GLU A 3 9.78 -11.09 -18.96
C GLU A 3 8.96 -9.79 -19.06
N HIS A 4 8.36 -9.51 -20.22
CA HIS A 4 7.49 -8.34 -20.39
C HIS A 4 6.19 -8.50 -19.60
N ASN A 5 5.70 -9.74 -19.43
CA ASN A 5 4.51 -10.01 -18.63
C ASN A 5 4.82 -9.91 -17.12
N GLU A 6 5.96 -10.43 -16.68
CA GLU A 6 6.41 -10.32 -15.28
C GLU A 6 6.55 -8.85 -14.85
N SER A 7 7.21 -8.04 -15.67
CA SER A 7 7.43 -6.62 -15.38
C SER A 7 6.12 -5.83 -15.29
N ASP A 8 5.15 -6.14 -16.18
CA ASP A 8 3.83 -5.51 -16.17
C ASP A 8 3.02 -5.90 -14.91
N VAL A 9 3.03 -7.19 -14.53
CA VAL A 9 2.36 -7.67 -13.32
C VAL A 9 2.97 -7.05 -12.06
N ILE A 10 4.31 -6.98 -11.97
CA ILE A 10 4.99 -6.32 -10.84
C ILE A 10 4.60 -4.85 -10.75
N LEU A 11 4.53 -4.15 -11.89
CA LEU A 11 4.11 -2.75 -11.92
C LEU A 11 2.65 -2.58 -11.45
N ARG A 12 1.74 -3.44 -11.89
CA ARG A 12 0.32 -3.40 -11.46
C ARG A 12 0.17 -3.67 -9.96
N LEU A 13 0.91 -4.65 -9.43
CA LEU A 13 0.94 -4.93 -7.99
C LEU A 13 1.54 -3.77 -7.19
N THR A 14 2.60 -3.16 -7.72
CA THR A 14 3.22 -1.97 -7.11
C THR A 14 2.25 -0.78 -7.12
N ALA A 15 1.51 -0.58 -8.21
CA ALA A 15 0.50 0.48 -8.32
C ALA A 15 -0.67 0.24 -7.38
N LEU A 16 -1.12 -1.01 -7.23
CA LEU A 16 -2.14 -1.39 -6.26
C LEU A 16 -1.70 -1.08 -4.83
N TRP A 17 -0.46 -1.45 -4.49
CA TRP A 17 0.13 -1.13 -3.19
C TRP A 17 0.27 0.38 -2.97
N ALA A 18 0.76 1.12 -3.96
CA ALA A 18 0.89 2.58 -3.89
C ALA A 18 -0.46 3.28 -3.71
N PHE A 19 -1.49 2.80 -4.42
CA PHE A 19 -2.85 3.27 -4.29
C PHE A 19 -3.42 2.99 -2.90
N SER A 20 -3.27 1.77 -2.37
CA SER A 20 -3.75 1.45 -1.02
C SER A 20 -3.05 2.30 0.03
N GLU A 21 -1.74 2.53 -0.10
CA GLU A 21 -0.99 3.31 0.87
C GLU A 21 -1.26 4.81 0.83
N SER A 22 -1.50 5.34 -0.35
CA SER A 22 -1.63 6.79 -0.55
C SER A 22 -3.10 7.24 -0.54
N ALA A 23 -3.99 6.48 -1.19
CA ALA A 23 -5.42 6.80 -1.27
C ALA A 23 -6.16 6.30 -0.04
N LEU A 24 -6.15 4.99 0.21
CA LEU A 24 -6.91 4.40 1.32
C LEU A 24 -6.33 4.87 2.66
N GLY A 25 -5.00 4.84 2.80
CA GLY A 25 -4.33 5.38 3.99
C GLY A 25 -4.66 6.85 4.26
N GLY A 26 -4.65 7.69 3.23
CA GLY A 26 -5.00 9.11 3.34
C GLY A 26 -6.47 9.34 3.72
N VAL A 27 -7.40 8.60 3.12
CA VAL A 27 -8.84 8.64 3.44
C VAL A 27 -9.08 8.22 4.88
N MET A 28 -8.53 7.09 5.29
CA MET A 28 -8.77 6.55 6.63
C MET A 28 -8.17 7.45 7.71
N HIS A 29 -6.99 8.04 7.45
CA HIS A 29 -6.41 9.03 8.34
C HIS A 29 -7.27 10.30 8.42
N ALA A 30 -7.80 10.79 7.30
CA ALA A 30 -8.68 11.96 7.26
C ALA A 30 -10.03 11.73 7.97
N LEU A 31 -10.55 10.51 7.89
CA LEU A 31 -11.79 10.08 8.56
C LEU A 31 -11.57 9.59 10.00
N LYS A 32 -10.32 9.56 10.49
CA LYS A 32 -9.94 9.04 11.81
C LYS A 32 -10.48 7.62 12.05
N ILE A 33 -10.51 6.77 11.02
CA ILE A 33 -11.02 5.40 11.15
C ILE A 33 -10.01 4.56 11.94
N PRO A 34 -10.40 3.95 13.07
CA PRO A 34 -9.51 3.07 13.82
C PRO A 34 -9.14 1.85 12.96
N PHE A 35 -8.01 1.21 13.28
CA PHE A 35 -7.53 0.01 12.56
C PHE A 35 -7.10 0.22 11.10
N THR A 36 -6.80 1.46 10.70
CA THR A 36 -6.22 1.77 9.36
C THR A 36 -5.02 0.89 9.00
N GLY A 37 -4.16 0.60 9.97
CA GLY A 37 -2.99 -0.26 9.77
C GLY A 37 -3.31 -1.69 9.34
N LEU A 38 -4.45 -2.26 9.75
CA LEU A 38 -4.85 -3.63 9.34
C LEU A 38 -5.19 -3.71 7.86
N LEU A 39 -5.92 -2.71 7.34
CA LEU A 39 -6.33 -2.68 5.94
C LEU A 39 -5.14 -2.32 5.05
N VAL A 40 -4.50 -1.19 5.35
CA VAL A 40 -3.43 -0.65 4.51
C VAL A 40 -2.19 -1.55 4.55
N GLY A 41 -1.78 -1.97 5.75
CA GLY A 41 -0.71 -2.96 5.90
C GLY A 41 -1.09 -4.33 5.32
N GLY A 42 -2.38 -4.69 5.33
CA GLY A 42 -2.85 -5.92 4.70
C GLY A 42 -2.67 -5.92 3.19
N PHE A 43 -3.02 -4.83 2.51
CA PHE A 43 -2.75 -4.65 1.09
C PHE A 43 -1.25 -4.65 0.78
N ALA A 44 -0.42 -4.07 1.66
CA ALA A 44 1.04 -4.11 1.53
C ALA A 44 1.54 -5.55 1.57
N VAL A 45 1.14 -6.32 2.59
CA VAL A 45 1.53 -7.73 2.77
C VAL A 45 1.18 -8.57 1.54
N LEU A 46 -0.06 -8.48 1.05
CA LEU A 46 -0.50 -9.23 -0.12
C LEU A 46 0.26 -8.82 -1.39
N SER A 47 0.44 -7.52 -1.62
CA SER A 47 1.13 -7.01 -2.81
C SER A 47 2.60 -7.39 -2.82
N ILE A 48 3.31 -7.21 -1.69
CA ILE A 48 4.71 -7.60 -1.54
C ILE A 48 4.87 -9.12 -1.69
N GLY A 49 3.97 -9.91 -1.08
CA GLY A 49 3.93 -11.36 -1.22
C GLY A 49 3.84 -11.81 -2.67
N MET A 50 2.93 -11.21 -3.43
CA MET A 50 2.75 -11.50 -4.86
C MET A 50 3.92 -11.01 -5.71
N ILE A 51 4.48 -9.83 -5.43
CA ILE A 51 5.69 -9.33 -6.12
C ILE A 51 6.86 -10.29 -5.89
N ALA A 52 7.08 -10.73 -4.65
CA ALA A 52 8.12 -11.70 -4.32
C ALA A 52 7.91 -13.05 -5.02
N HIS A 53 6.66 -13.48 -5.18
CA HIS A 53 6.33 -14.70 -5.91
C HIS A 53 6.59 -14.56 -7.42
N VAL A 54 6.00 -13.55 -8.08
CA VAL A 54 6.11 -13.31 -9.52
C VAL A 54 7.55 -13.00 -9.95
N SER A 55 8.32 -12.33 -9.10
CA SER A 55 9.73 -12.02 -9.37
C SER A 55 10.68 -13.18 -9.10
N HIS A 56 10.17 -14.39 -8.84
CA HIS A 56 10.96 -15.57 -8.46
C HIS A 56 11.90 -15.28 -7.29
N ARG A 57 11.41 -14.54 -6.30
CA ARG A 57 12.12 -14.19 -5.06
C ARG A 57 13.36 -13.31 -5.27
N ARG A 58 13.34 -12.45 -6.28
CA ARG A 58 14.39 -11.45 -6.46
C ARG A 58 14.13 -10.27 -5.53
N ALA A 59 14.91 -10.15 -4.47
CA ALA A 59 14.83 -9.04 -3.51
C ALA A 59 14.89 -7.65 -4.19
N GLY A 60 15.69 -7.52 -5.26
CA GLY A 60 15.78 -6.28 -6.04
C GLY A 60 14.45 -5.83 -6.65
N ALA A 61 13.54 -6.75 -7.01
CA ALA A 61 12.22 -6.39 -7.52
C ALA A 61 11.32 -5.82 -6.42
N VAL A 62 11.32 -6.45 -5.24
CA VAL A 62 10.57 -5.98 -4.06
C VAL A 62 11.08 -4.61 -3.58
N LEU A 63 12.41 -4.42 -3.53
CA LEU A 63 13.00 -3.14 -3.13
C LEU A 63 12.70 -2.01 -4.12
N ARG A 64 12.75 -2.28 -5.43
CA ARG A 64 12.36 -1.30 -6.46
C ARG A 64 10.89 -0.90 -6.33
N ALA A 65 10.01 -1.88 -6.11
CA ALA A 65 8.59 -1.62 -5.87
C ALA A 65 8.38 -0.78 -4.60
N THR A 66 9.08 -1.12 -3.51
CA THR A 66 9.04 -0.37 -2.24
C THR A 66 9.46 1.08 -2.43
N MET A 67 10.58 1.30 -3.12
CA MET A 67 11.07 2.66 -3.40
C MET A 67 10.05 3.47 -4.20
N LEU A 68 9.43 2.85 -5.22
CA LEU A 68 8.39 3.49 -6.02
C LEU A 68 7.16 3.84 -5.16
N VAL A 69 6.73 2.95 -4.28
CA VAL A 69 5.58 3.18 -3.39
C VAL A 69 5.87 4.31 -2.39
N VAL A 70 7.06 4.34 -1.79
CA VAL A 70 7.49 5.42 -0.89
C VAL A 70 7.51 6.77 -1.64
N LEU A 71 8.04 6.79 -2.88
CA LEU A 71 8.04 7.99 -3.72
C LEU A 71 6.63 8.47 -4.07
N VAL A 72 5.73 7.55 -4.46
CA VAL A 72 4.33 7.89 -4.74
C VAL A 72 3.66 8.43 -3.49
N LYS A 73 3.87 7.82 -2.32
CA LYS A 73 3.34 8.32 -1.05
C LYS A 73 3.88 9.73 -0.73
N ALA A 74 5.14 10.00 -1.04
CA ALA A 74 5.76 11.30 -0.78
C ALA A 74 5.16 12.40 -1.68
N VAL A 75 4.93 12.09 -2.95
CA VAL A 75 4.35 13.02 -3.93
C VAL A 75 2.87 13.24 -3.68
N VAL A 76 2.11 12.17 -3.38
CA VAL A 76 0.66 12.25 -3.26
C VAL A 76 0.23 12.84 -1.91
N SER A 77 0.87 12.41 -0.83
CA SER A 77 0.52 12.81 0.52
C SER A 77 1.74 13.32 1.27
N PRO A 78 2.36 14.45 0.85
CA PRO A 78 3.57 15.00 1.48
C PRO A 78 3.36 15.41 2.94
N HIS A 79 2.10 15.60 3.35
CA HIS A 79 1.72 15.89 4.73
C HIS A 79 1.54 14.64 5.60
N SER A 80 1.78 13.44 5.06
CA SER A 80 1.75 12.22 5.86
C SER A 80 2.85 12.25 6.94
N PRO A 81 2.59 11.71 8.14
CA PRO A 81 3.60 11.61 9.17
C PRO A 81 4.87 10.92 8.64
N PRO A 82 6.09 11.40 8.98
CA PRO A 82 7.34 10.77 8.58
C PRO A 82 7.39 9.26 8.87
N THR A 83 6.73 8.86 9.96
CA THR A 83 6.63 7.48 10.45
C THR A 83 5.87 6.57 9.48
N ALA A 84 4.95 7.10 8.68
CA ALA A 84 4.22 6.34 7.67
C ALA A 84 5.11 5.94 6.49
N TYR A 85 6.13 6.72 6.15
CA TYR A 85 7.11 6.34 5.14
C TYR A 85 8.05 5.25 5.65
N LEU A 86 8.45 5.37 6.93
CA LEU A 86 9.27 4.36 7.60
C LEU A 86 8.54 3.01 7.67
N ALA A 87 7.24 3.00 7.97
CA ALA A 87 6.42 1.78 7.99
C ALA A 87 6.42 1.07 6.63
N VAL A 88 6.15 1.80 5.54
CA VAL A 88 6.17 1.24 4.17
C VAL A 88 7.57 0.72 3.81
N GLY A 89 8.60 1.47 4.16
CA GLY A 89 9.99 1.04 3.97
C GLY A 89 10.32 -0.24 4.75
N PHE A 90 9.88 -0.34 6.00
CA PHE A 90 10.05 -1.52 6.84
C PHE A 90 9.31 -2.73 6.26
N GLN A 91 8.06 -2.57 5.83
CA GLN A 91 7.28 -3.64 5.18
C GLN A 91 7.97 -4.14 3.90
N GLY A 92 8.42 -3.23 3.04
CA GLY A 92 9.12 -3.57 1.81
C GLY A 92 10.47 -4.25 2.04
N LEU A 93 11.26 -3.73 2.97
CA LEU A 93 12.57 -4.28 3.34
C LEU A 93 12.43 -5.65 4.02
N SER A 94 11.54 -5.78 5.00
CA SER A 94 11.27 -7.05 5.67
C SER A 94 10.73 -8.10 4.69
N GLY A 95 9.86 -7.71 3.76
CA GLY A 95 9.40 -8.60 2.68
C GLY A 95 10.55 -9.05 1.78
N ALA A 96 11.41 -8.13 1.36
CA ALA A 96 12.58 -8.46 0.54
C ALA A 96 13.56 -9.39 1.27
N LEU A 97 13.75 -9.25 2.58
CA LEU A 97 14.65 -10.10 3.37
C LEU A 97 14.02 -11.46 3.67
N ILE A 98 12.81 -11.47 4.21
CA ILE A 98 12.17 -12.69 4.72
C ILE A 98 11.67 -13.55 3.56
N LEU A 99 10.88 -12.99 2.63
CA LEU A 99 10.25 -13.79 1.58
C LEU A 99 11.25 -14.30 0.55
N CYS A 100 12.34 -13.57 0.32
CA CYS A 100 13.31 -13.93 -0.71
C CYS A 100 14.42 -14.87 -0.20
N TYR A 101 14.86 -14.73 1.06
CA TYR A 101 16.00 -15.49 1.57
C TYR A 101 15.64 -16.61 2.55
N MET A 102 14.52 -16.52 3.27
CA MET A 102 14.15 -17.55 4.25
C MET A 102 13.45 -18.75 3.59
N ARG A 103 13.72 -19.94 4.13
CA ARG A 103 13.05 -21.20 3.81
C ARG A 103 12.61 -21.89 5.10
N PRO A 104 11.46 -22.60 5.12
CA PRO A 104 10.51 -22.82 4.02
C PRO A 104 9.61 -21.61 3.74
N HIS A 105 9.02 -21.55 2.55
CA HIS A 105 8.22 -20.39 2.13
C HIS A 105 6.96 -20.15 2.93
N ALA A 106 6.34 -21.21 3.44
CA ALA A 106 5.20 -21.09 4.31
C ALA A 106 5.56 -20.31 5.59
N LEU A 107 6.69 -20.66 6.21
CA LEU A 107 7.19 -19.97 7.40
C LEU A 107 7.61 -18.54 7.08
N ALA A 108 8.30 -18.32 5.96
CA ALA A 108 8.69 -16.98 5.52
C ALA A 108 7.46 -16.06 5.33
N ALA A 109 6.40 -16.55 4.68
CA ALA A 109 5.17 -15.79 4.46
C ALA A 109 4.43 -15.48 5.76
N LEU A 110 4.35 -16.44 6.69
CA LEU A 110 3.77 -16.25 8.02
C LEU A 110 4.55 -15.21 8.84
N LEU A 111 5.87 -15.35 8.91
CA LEU A 111 6.72 -14.42 9.65
C LEU A 111 6.67 -13.01 9.05
N PHE A 112 6.72 -12.89 7.73
CA PHE A 112 6.59 -11.62 7.05
C PHE A 112 5.24 -10.96 7.33
N GLY A 113 4.12 -11.68 7.12
CA GLY A 113 2.78 -11.13 7.36
C GLY A 113 2.59 -10.70 8.81
N PHE A 114 3.06 -11.50 9.76
CA PHE A 114 3.06 -11.17 11.18
C PHE A 114 3.86 -9.89 11.46
N LEU A 115 5.13 -9.82 11.05
CA LEU A 115 6.00 -8.68 11.34
C LEU A 115 5.53 -7.39 10.66
N ALA A 116 5.08 -7.47 9.42
CA ALA A 116 4.61 -6.32 8.64
C ALA A 116 3.36 -5.66 9.23
N ILE A 117 2.42 -6.46 9.77
CA ILE A 117 1.24 -5.94 10.45
C ILE A 117 1.55 -5.52 11.88
N LEU A 118 2.36 -6.31 12.60
CA LEU A 118 2.73 -6.01 13.98
C LEU A 118 3.47 -4.68 14.11
N GLU A 119 4.31 -4.33 13.14
CA GLU A 119 4.96 -3.01 13.07
C GLU A 119 3.94 -1.88 13.18
N SER A 120 2.82 -1.97 12.45
CA SER A 120 1.78 -0.93 12.48
C SER A 120 1.05 -0.84 13.83
N ALA A 121 0.99 -1.93 14.61
CA ALA A 121 0.48 -1.89 15.98
C ALA A 121 1.47 -1.21 16.93
N LEU A 122 2.76 -1.52 16.78
CA LEU A 122 3.83 -1.04 17.65
C LEU A 122 4.39 0.32 17.22
N GLN A 123 3.97 0.84 16.07
CA GLN A 123 4.50 2.05 15.45
C GLN A 123 4.48 3.23 16.44
N LYS A 124 3.39 3.41 17.22
CA LYS A 124 3.31 4.49 18.21
C LYS A 124 4.38 4.36 19.29
N ILE A 125 4.63 3.14 19.80
CA ILE A 125 5.66 2.87 20.81
C ILE A 125 7.05 3.16 20.22
N LEU A 126 7.34 2.65 19.02
CA LEU A 126 8.62 2.84 18.34
C LEU A 126 8.91 4.32 18.10
N VAL A 127 7.90 5.09 17.74
CA VAL A 127 8.02 6.53 17.48
C VAL A 127 8.28 7.30 18.77
N LEU A 128 7.51 7.03 19.82
CA LEU A 128 7.69 7.69 21.12
C LEU A 128 9.06 7.37 21.73
N PHE A 129 9.52 6.14 21.59
CA PHE A 129 10.81 5.69 22.12
C PHE A 129 12.00 6.19 21.27
N LEU A 130 12.02 5.90 19.96
CA LEU A 130 13.19 6.17 19.10
C LEU A 130 13.28 7.61 18.62
N LEU A 131 12.15 8.23 18.24
CA LEU A 131 12.15 9.58 17.67
C LEU A 131 11.98 10.66 18.74
N PHE A 132 11.12 10.41 19.74
CA PHE A 132 10.86 11.37 20.81
C PHE A 132 11.66 11.12 22.09
N GLY A 133 12.42 10.01 22.17
CA GLY A 133 13.31 9.73 23.30
C GLY A 133 12.58 9.47 24.62
N LYS A 134 11.28 9.13 24.60
CA LYS A 134 10.54 8.81 25.82
C LYS A 134 10.98 7.46 26.39
N PRO A 135 11.05 7.30 27.72
CA PRO A 135 11.26 5.99 28.34
C PRO A 135 10.24 4.96 27.85
N LEU A 136 10.67 3.68 27.73
CA LEU A 136 9.83 2.60 27.20
C LEU A 136 8.48 2.47 27.93
N PHE A 137 8.50 2.59 29.26
CA PHE A 137 7.30 2.52 30.09
C PHE A 137 6.35 3.70 29.83
N GLU A 138 6.88 4.92 29.70
CA GLU A 138 6.06 6.10 29.37
C GLU A 138 5.47 5.99 27.95
N ALA A 139 6.25 5.49 26.98
CA ALA A 139 5.77 5.23 25.63
C ALA A 139 4.66 4.16 25.61
N PHE A 140 4.76 3.13 26.46
CA PHE A 140 3.74 2.10 26.64
C PHE A 140 2.47 2.66 27.28
N ASP A 141 2.59 3.51 28.30
CA ASP A 141 1.43 4.16 28.93
C ASP A 141 0.67 5.06 27.93
N LEU A 142 1.41 5.86 27.14
CA LEU A 142 0.82 6.69 26.07
C LEU A 142 0.23 5.87 24.92
N PHE A 143 0.75 4.66 24.69
CA PHE A 143 0.17 3.72 23.73
C PHE A 143 -1.12 3.11 24.28
N THR A 144 -1.13 2.63 25.52
CA THR A 144 -2.34 2.03 26.12
C THR A 144 -3.47 3.06 26.14
N ALA A 145 -3.21 4.30 26.56
CA ALA A 145 -4.18 5.39 26.52
C ALA A 145 -4.79 5.62 25.13
N ASP A 146 -3.98 5.55 24.06
CA ASP A 146 -4.44 5.64 22.66
C ASP A 146 -5.39 4.50 22.29
N VAL A 147 -5.06 3.28 22.74
CA VAL A 147 -5.85 2.10 22.46
C VAL A 147 -7.20 2.20 23.18
N LEU A 148 -7.23 2.60 24.46
CA LEU A 148 -8.48 2.83 25.18
C LEU A 148 -9.37 3.87 24.48
N GLU A 149 -8.78 4.98 24.02
CA GLU A 149 -9.51 6.02 23.30
C GLU A 149 -10.14 5.47 22.00
N LYS A 150 -9.41 4.64 21.24
CA LYS A 150 -9.93 3.97 20.04
C LYS A 150 -11.08 3.01 20.34
N PHE A 151 -11.08 2.37 21.51
CA PHE A 151 -12.19 1.51 21.96
C PHE A 151 -13.32 2.29 22.64
N GLY A 152 -13.18 3.60 22.85
CA GLY A 152 -14.17 4.43 23.54
C GLY A 152 -14.29 4.15 25.05
N ILE A 153 -13.30 3.45 25.63
CA ILE A 153 -13.31 3.04 27.04
C ILE A 153 -12.55 4.11 27.85
N ARG A 154 -13.21 4.74 28.82
CA ARG A 154 -12.57 5.59 29.82
C ARG A 154 -12.55 4.82 31.14
N SER A 155 -11.49 4.07 31.41
CA SER A 155 -11.37 3.31 32.65
C SER A 155 -10.00 3.43 33.29
N ASP A 156 -10.00 3.40 34.61
CA ASP A 156 -8.82 3.53 35.46
C ASP A 156 -8.04 2.20 35.47
N ILE A 157 -6.89 2.18 34.80
CA ILE A 157 -5.68 1.37 35.01
C ILE A 157 -5.79 -0.18 34.85
N SER A 158 -6.87 -0.86 35.24
CA SER A 158 -6.91 -2.34 35.20
C SER A 158 -7.22 -2.93 33.82
N TRP A 159 -7.97 -2.21 32.98
CA TRP A 159 -8.35 -2.67 31.64
C TRP A 159 -7.38 -2.23 30.53
N SER A 160 -6.44 -1.35 30.84
CA SER A 160 -5.53 -0.77 29.85
C SER A 160 -4.56 -1.78 29.25
N LEU A 161 -3.99 -2.63 30.11
CA LEU A 161 -3.07 -3.70 29.69
C LEU A 161 -3.79 -4.77 28.87
N ALA A 162 -5.01 -5.14 29.29
CA ALA A 162 -5.85 -6.09 28.56
C ALA A 162 -6.20 -5.56 27.17
N ALA A 163 -6.64 -4.30 27.06
CA ALA A 163 -6.97 -3.67 25.78
C ALA A 163 -5.75 -3.59 24.85
N ALA A 164 -4.57 -3.23 25.37
CA ALA A 164 -3.32 -3.21 24.61
C ALA A 164 -2.94 -4.60 24.08
N TRP A 165 -3.00 -5.65 24.92
CA TRP A 165 -2.73 -7.01 24.48
C TRP A 165 -3.76 -7.50 23.46
N THR A 166 -5.05 -7.24 23.67
CA THR A 166 -6.09 -7.57 22.68
C THR A 166 -5.82 -6.89 21.34
N TYR A 167 -5.45 -5.61 21.35
CA TYR A 167 -5.10 -4.88 20.13
C TYR A 167 -3.89 -5.47 19.42
N ILE A 168 -2.80 -5.75 20.14
CA ILE A 168 -1.59 -6.35 19.56
C ILE A 168 -1.88 -7.77 19.03
N SER A 169 -2.61 -8.58 19.77
CA SER A 169 -3.01 -9.93 19.35
C SER A 169 -3.91 -9.91 18.12
N LEU A 170 -4.84 -8.96 18.01
CA LEU A 170 -5.68 -8.78 16.81
C LEU A 170 -4.79 -8.54 15.58
N TYR A 171 -3.82 -7.65 15.68
CA TYR A 171 -2.86 -7.36 14.61
C TYR A 171 -1.99 -8.58 14.29
N GLY A 172 -1.48 -9.27 15.31
CA GLY A 172 -0.68 -10.49 15.14
C GLY A 172 -1.45 -11.61 14.43
N CYS A 173 -2.67 -11.91 14.88
CA CYS A 173 -3.55 -12.90 14.26
C CYS A 173 -3.89 -12.54 12.81
N TRP A 174 -4.19 -11.26 12.54
CA TRP A 174 -4.44 -10.79 11.18
C TRP A 174 -3.23 -10.95 10.27
N GLY A 175 -2.03 -10.60 10.75
CA GLY A 175 -0.78 -10.79 10.03
C GLY A 175 -0.49 -12.26 9.70
N LEU A 176 -0.73 -13.17 10.64
CA LEU A 176 -0.61 -14.61 10.41
C LEU A 176 -1.62 -15.11 9.37
N MET A 177 -2.87 -14.64 9.44
CA MET A 177 -3.92 -15.00 8.48
C MET A 177 -3.54 -14.57 7.05
N LEU A 178 -3.04 -13.34 6.88
CA LEU A 178 -2.57 -12.84 5.59
C LEU A 178 -1.31 -13.58 5.10
N GLY A 179 -0.38 -13.87 6.00
CA GLY A 179 0.81 -14.67 5.70
C GLY A 179 0.44 -16.06 5.19
N TYR A 180 -0.56 -16.70 5.81
CA TYR A 180 -1.11 -17.97 5.33
C TYR A 180 -1.73 -17.82 3.93
N TRP A 181 -2.52 -16.78 3.68
CA TRP A 181 -3.12 -16.54 2.36
C TRP A 181 -2.09 -16.37 1.23
N ILE A 182 -0.96 -15.68 1.49
CA ILE A 182 0.11 -15.53 0.50
C ILE A 182 0.63 -16.89 0.00
N THR A 183 0.65 -17.91 0.85
CA THR A 183 1.18 -19.23 0.47
C THR A 183 0.30 -19.95 -0.56
N GLY A 184 -1.03 -19.74 -0.50
CA GLY A 184 -2.00 -20.38 -1.39
C GLY A 184 -2.46 -19.51 -2.56
N LEU A 185 -2.28 -18.19 -2.46
CA LEU A 185 -2.74 -17.21 -3.47
C LEU A 185 -2.24 -17.49 -4.89
N PRO A 186 -0.95 -17.78 -5.13
CA PRO A 186 -0.47 -18.02 -6.50
C PRO A 186 -1.16 -19.21 -7.17
N GLY A 187 -1.31 -20.34 -6.45
CA GLY A 187 -1.96 -21.54 -7.00
C GLY A 187 -3.45 -21.34 -7.29
N GLN A 188 -4.15 -20.51 -6.50
CA GLN A 188 -5.55 -20.18 -6.75
C GLN A 188 -5.73 -19.28 -7.98
N LEU A 189 -4.78 -18.37 -8.22
CA LEU A 189 -4.80 -17.45 -9.37
C LEU A 189 -4.47 -18.17 -10.66
N ASP A 190 -3.50 -19.09 -10.65
CA ASP A 190 -3.16 -19.90 -11.83
C ASP A 190 -4.35 -20.78 -12.26
N GLY A 191 -5.01 -21.45 -11.31
CA GLY A 191 -6.19 -22.27 -11.58
C GLY A 191 -7.36 -21.48 -12.15
N ARG A 192 -7.62 -20.26 -11.67
CA ARG A 192 -8.68 -19.40 -12.19
C ARG A 192 -8.30 -18.65 -13.48
N SER A 193 -7.01 -18.39 -13.72
CA SER A 193 -6.57 -17.73 -14.96
C SER A 193 -6.89 -18.58 -16.21
N ALA A 194 -6.85 -19.90 -16.09
CA ALA A 194 -7.26 -20.83 -17.14
C ALA A 194 -8.76 -20.72 -17.44
N GLU A 195 -9.59 -20.58 -16.39
CA GLU A 195 -11.04 -20.39 -16.50
C GLU A 195 -11.39 -19.02 -17.12
N TYR A 196 -10.72 -17.94 -16.69
CA TYR A 196 -10.92 -16.60 -17.24
C TYR A 196 -10.40 -16.45 -18.68
N SER A 197 -9.33 -17.16 -19.06
CA SER A 197 -8.83 -17.16 -20.44
C SER A 197 -9.83 -17.80 -21.41
N GLN A 198 -10.60 -18.79 -20.93
CA GLN A 198 -11.68 -19.42 -21.71
C GLN A 198 -12.91 -18.50 -21.85
N LEU A 199 -13.21 -17.71 -20.82
CA LEU A 199 -14.27 -16.69 -20.87
C LEU A 199 -13.89 -15.50 -21.78
N ALA A 200 -12.63 -15.06 -21.77
CA ALA A 200 -12.14 -13.96 -22.60
C ALA A 200 -12.16 -14.26 -24.12
N PHE A 201 -12.17 -15.54 -24.52
CA PHE A 201 -12.35 -15.94 -25.92
C PHE A 201 -13.82 -16.06 -26.34
N ARG A 202 -14.76 -16.14 -25.38
CA ARG A 202 -16.18 -16.35 -25.67
C ARG A 202 -16.91 -15.04 -26.00
N ASP A 203 -16.43 -13.93 -25.46
CA ASP A 203 -16.93 -12.57 -25.73
C ASP A 203 -15.78 -11.66 -26.18
N ALA A 204 -15.17 -11.96 -27.34
CA ALA A 204 -14.37 -10.95 -28.01
C ALA A 204 -15.33 -9.86 -28.52
N PRO A 205 -15.35 -8.63 -27.95
CA PRO A 205 -16.06 -7.54 -28.61
C PRO A 205 -15.49 -7.37 -30.02
N PRO A 206 -16.31 -6.98 -31.01
CA PRO A 206 -15.82 -6.78 -32.37
C PRO A 206 -14.57 -5.93 -32.31
N LYS A 207 -13.51 -6.36 -33.02
CA LYS A 207 -12.28 -5.57 -33.18
C LYS A 207 -12.67 -4.16 -33.60
N ILE A 208 -12.72 -3.24 -32.65
CA ILE A 208 -12.79 -1.83 -32.94
C ILE A 208 -11.44 -1.55 -33.58
N SER A 209 -11.46 -1.42 -34.91
CA SER A 209 -10.37 -0.81 -35.65
C SER A 209 -10.17 0.58 -35.05
N THR A 210 -9.20 0.69 -34.15
CA THR A 210 -8.74 1.98 -33.68
C THR A 210 -7.99 2.60 -34.85
N GLU A 211 -8.74 3.30 -35.71
CA GLU A 211 -8.17 4.36 -36.51
C GLU A 211 -7.33 5.22 -35.57
N LYS A 212 -6.02 5.24 -35.81
CA LYS A 212 -5.07 6.06 -35.07
C LYS A 212 -5.37 7.53 -35.37
N LYS A 213 -6.37 8.11 -34.72
CA LYS A 213 -6.49 9.56 -34.62
C LYS A 213 -5.32 10.06 -33.77
N LYS A 214 -4.26 10.52 -34.44
CA LYS A 214 -3.26 11.45 -33.90
C LYS A 214 -3.98 12.74 -33.54
N GLY A 215 -4.68 12.72 -32.41
CA GLY A 215 -5.50 13.83 -31.95
C GLY A 215 -5.35 14.00 -30.45
N LYS A 216 -4.68 15.09 -30.06
CA LYS A 216 -4.77 15.71 -28.73
C LYS A 216 -4.34 14.89 -27.50
N LYS A 217 -3.33 14.00 -27.62
CA LYS A 217 -2.63 13.45 -26.43
C LYS A 217 -2.14 14.56 -25.48
N TRP A 218 -1.64 15.67 -26.05
CA TRP A 218 -1.24 16.85 -25.28
C TRP A 218 -2.41 17.52 -24.55
N LEU A 219 -3.62 17.52 -25.14
CA LEU A 219 -4.79 18.12 -24.49
C LEU A 219 -5.27 17.27 -23.30
N PHE A 220 -5.13 15.94 -23.38
CA PHE A 220 -5.40 15.05 -22.25
C PHE A 220 -4.32 15.20 -21.14
N THR A 221 -3.05 15.33 -21.51
CA THR A 221 -1.98 15.67 -20.56
C THR A 221 -2.23 17.01 -19.86
N VAL A 222 -2.61 18.04 -20.61
CA VAL A 222 -2.96 19.37 -20.08
C VAL A 222 -4.20 19.28 -19.19
N PHE A 223 -5.20 18.47 -19.54
CA PHE A 223 -6.38 18.25 -18.71
C PHE A 223 -6.03 17.58 -17.37
N VAL A 224 -5.17 16.55 -17.37
CA VAL A 224 -4.73 15.88 -16.15
C VAL A 224 -3.89 16.81 -15.27
N LEU A 225 -3.00 17.62 -15.86
CA LEU A 225 -2.23 18.65 -15.14
C LEU A 225 -3.14 19.74 -14.57
N LEU A 226 -4.13 20.20 -15.35
CA LEU A 226 -5.12 21.17 -14.90
C LEU A 226 -5.97 20.62 -13.75
N PHE A 227 -6.41 19.37 -13.84
CA PHE A 227 -7.15 18.68 -12.77
C PHE A 227 -6.30 18.54 -11.49
N MET A 228 -4.99 18.28 -11.63
CA MET A 228 -4.05 18.24 -10.50
C MET A 228 -3.90 19.62 -9.84
N VAL A 229 -3.74 20.69 -10.63
CA VAL A 229 -3.67 22.06 -10.11
C VAL A 229 -4.99 22.47 -9.45
N LEU A 230 -6.12 22.11 -10.05
CA LEU A 230 -7.45 22.43 -9.53
C LEU A 230 -7.73 21.71 -8.20
N THR A 231 -7.36 20.43 -8.08
CA THR A 231 -7.46 19.70 -6.81
C THR A 231 -6.53 20.28 -5.75
N PHE A 232 -5.35 20.78 -6.12
CA PHE A 232 -4.43 21.44 -5.17
C PHE A 232 -4.96 22.79 -4.67
N LEU A 233 -5.51 23.62 -5.57
CA LEU A 233 -6.07 24.94 -5.26
C LEU A 233 -7.38 24.86 -4.44
N LEU A 234 -8.16 23.80 -4.63
CA LEU A 234 -9.41 23.59 -3.89
C LEU A 234 -9.20 22.91 -2.52
N THR A 235 -7.99 22.43 -2.21
CA THR A 235 -7.63 21.85 -0.91
C THR A 235 -7.23 22.95 0.09
N GLY A 236 -8.05 23.99 0.21
CA GLY A 236 -7.91 25.03 1.24
C GLY A 236 -8.30 24.52 2.63
N GLU A 237 -7.58 24.96 3.66
CA GLU A 237 -7.52 24.41 5.04
C GLU A 237 -8.85 24.17 5.78
N LYS A 238 -9.99 24.68 5.29
CA LYS A 238 -11.30 24.68 5.96
C LYS A 238 -12.30 23.62 5.45
N ALA A 239 -11.84 22.45 4.98
CA ALA A 239 -12.74 21.38 4.52
C ALA A 239 -13.03 20.32 5.60
N SER A 240 -14.31 19.90 5.72
CA SER A 240 -14.77 18.80 6.57
C SER A 240 -14.13 17.45 6.19
N GLY A 241 -14.04 16.50 7.13
CA GLY A 241 -13.31 15.24 6.98
C GLY A 241 -13.69 14.41 5.74
N ALA A 242 -14.98 14.38 5.38
CA ALA A 242 -15.46 13.70 4.17
C ALA A 242 -14.98 14.36 2.86
N ARG A 243 -14.93 15.70 2.81
CA ARG A 243 -14.37 16.41 1.64
C ARG A 243 -12.87 16.19 1.54
N LYS A 244 -12.13 16.20 2.65
CA LYS A 244 -10.69 15.87 2.68
C LYS A 244 -10.41 14.47 2.16
N ALA A 245 -11.22 13.48 2.52
CA ALA A 245 -11.12 12.11 2.02
C ALA A 245 -11.32 12.03 0.49
N ILE A 246 -12.39 12.64 -0.04
CA ILE A 246 -12.65 12.65 -1.49
C ILE A 246 -11.51 13.33 -2.24
N TYR A 247 -11.00 14.46 -1.74
CA TYR A 247 -9.85 15.14 -2.35
C TYR A 247 -8.56 14.30 -2.28
N ALA A 248 -8.33 13.56 -1.20
CA ALA A 248 -7.18 12.66 -1.09
C ALA A 248 -7.23 11.56 -2.17
N VAL A 249 -8.40 10.93 -2.38
CA VAL A 249 -8.61 9.91 -3.44
C VAL A 249 -8.43 10.51 -4.84
N LEU A 250 -9.06 11.66 -5.10
CA LEU A 250 -8.96 12.32 -6.41
C LEU A 250 -7.51 12.74 -6.71
N ARG A 251 -6.77 13.22 -5.70
CA ARG A 251 -5.34 13.55 -5.83
C ARG A 251 -4.50 12.30 -6.11
N THR A 252 -4.74 11.18 -5.43
CA THR A 252 -4.02 9.92 -5.69
C THR A 252 -4.29 9.43 -7.11
N LEU A 253 -5.55 9.42 -7.53
CA LEU A 253 -5.94 9.01 -8.87
C LEU A 253 -5.32 9.92 -9.94
N ALA A 254 -5.27 11.23 -9.69
CA ALA A 254 -4.63 12.17 -10.60
C ALA A 254 -3.12 11.90 -10.75
N VAL A 255 -2.39 11.72 -9.64
CA VAL A 255 -0.94 11.46 -9.67
C VAL A 255 -0.64 10.10 -10.30
N LEU A 256 -1.38 9.05 -9.95
CA LEU A 256 -1.22 7.72 -10.57
C LEU A 256 -1.50 7.78 -12.07
N SER A 257 -2.50 8.56 -12.49
CA SER A 257 -2.79 8.79 -13.91
C SER A 257 -1.63 9.50 -14.61
N VAL A 258 -1.05 10.56 -14.02
CA VAL A 258 0.15 11.21 -14.58
C VAL A 258 1.32 10.24 -14.66
N TRP A 259 1.54 9.44 -13.63
CA TRP A 259 2.67 8.50 -13.61
C TRP A 259 2.54 7.43 -14.71
N LEU A 260 1.37 6.80 -14.83
CA LEU A 260 1.11 5.76 -15.82
C LEU A 260 1.02 6.31 -17.25
N PHE A 261 0.44 7.49 -17.45
CA PHE A 261 0.22 8.03 -18.80
C PHE A 261 1.29 9.01 -19.28
N LEU A 262 2.07 9.60 -18.38
CA LEU A 262 3.09 10.60 -18.71
C LEU A 262 4.50 10.10 -18.45
N PHE A 263 4.80 9.65 -17.23
CA PHE A 263 6.15 9.20 -16.88
C PHE A 263 6.54 7.90 -17.58
N GLN A 264 5.64 6.91 -17.60
CA GLN A 264 5.90 5.62 -18.23
C GLN A 264 6.30 5.72 -19.72
N PRO A 265 5.57 6.44 -20.61
CA PRO A 265 5.98 6.58 -22.00
C PRO A 265 7.26 7.43 -22.17
N LEU A 266 7.51 8.40 -21.29
CA LEU A 266 8.69 9.27 -21.37
C LEU A 266 9.97 8.49 -21.01
N VAL A 267 9.90 7.66 -19.96
CA VAL A 267 11.00 6.78 -19.53
C VAL A 267 11.27 5.71 -20.59
N GLN A 268 10.23 5.11 -21.17
CA GLN A 268 10.40 4.15 -22.27
C GLN A 268 10.97 4.78 -23.54
N TRP A 269 10.67 6.06 -23.81
CA TRP A 269 11.26 6.81 -24.92
C TRP A 269 12.75 7.12 -24.68
N LEU A 270 13.10 7.47 -23.44
CA LEU A 270 14.48 7.79 -23.06
C LEU A 270 15.40 6.55 -23.06
N ILE A 271 14.87 5.37 -22.69
CA ILE A 271 15.63 4.11 -22.65
C ILE A 271 15.74 3.44 -24.03
N ARG A 272 14.88 3.79 -25.01
CA ARG A 272 14.96 3.29 -26.39
C ARG A 272 15.82 4.17 -27.33
N ARG A 273 16.47 5.21 -26.79
CA ARG A 273 17.50 6.00 -27.46
C ARG A 273 18.88 5.57 -26.96
#